data_AF-A0A853STV4-F1
#
_entry.id   AF-A0A853STV4-F1
#
_cell.length_a   1.000
_cell.length_b   1.000
_cell.length_c   1.000
_cell.angle_alpha   90.00
_cell.angle_beta   90.00
_cell.angle_gamma   90.00
#
_symmetry.space_group_name_H-M   'P 1'
#
loop_
_entity.id
_entity.type
_entity.pdbx_description
1 polymer ?
#
loop_
_entity_poly.entity_id
_entity_poly.type
_entity_poly.pdbx_seq_one_letter_code
_entity_poly.pdbx_strand_id
1 'polypeptide(L)'
;MAYFTTRVELHGASAADYTLLHEKMEAMGFTDTIVGDNGVRFKMSPGEYNFEGTATIEQVGLAAKAAATQTNRNWAVFVSEAVKRSWEGLQII
;
A
#
# COMPACT_ATOMS: atom_id res chain seq x y z
N MET A 1 0.33 3.49 17.76
CA MET A 1 0.16 2.84 16.45
C MET A 1 0.16 3.93 15.41
N ALA A 2 0.98 3.80 14.37
CA ALA A 2 1.04 4.76 13.28
C ALA A 2 0.29 4.21 12.06
N TYR A 3 -0.21 5.12 11.23
CA TYR A 3 -0.93 4.83 10.01
C TYR A 3 -0.11 5.32 8.83
N PHE A 4 0.10 4.47 7.83
CA PHE A 4 0.87 4.81 6.66
C PHE A 4 0.03 4.60 5.40
N THR A 5 0.23 5.51 4.43
CA THR A 5 -0.20 5.30 3.06
C THR A 5 1.04 5.11 2.21
N THR A 6 1.11 3.98 1.51
CA THR A 6 2.21 3.63 0.62
C THR A 6 1.69 3.56 -0.81
N ARG A 7 2.30 4.32 -1.70
CA ARG A 7 2.08 4.22 -3.15
C ARG A 7 3.29 3.55 -3.79
N VAL A 8 3.04 2.49 -4.54
CA VAL A 8 4.02 1.80 -5.36
C VAL A 8 3.57 1.90 -6.81
N GLU A 9 4.41 2.52 -7.63
CA GLU A 9 4.23 2.55 -9.08
C GLU A 9 5.22 1.56 -9.71
N LEU A 10 4.70 0.65 -10.54
CA LEU A 10 5.51 -0.20 -11.40
C LEU A 10 5.51 0.38 -12.81
N HIS A 11 6.68 0.77 -13.32
CA HIS A 11 6.79 1.40 -14.65
C HIS A 11 6.66 0.35 -15.76
N GLY A 12 5.79 0.62 -16.74
CA GLY A 12 5.55 -0.28 -17.87
C GLY A 12 4.93 -1.63 -17.48
N ALA A 13 4.24 -1.67 -16.34
CA ALA A 13 3.65 -2.88 -15.80
C ALA A 13 2.24 -3.17 -16.32
N SER A 14 1.87 -4.44 -16.28
CA SER A 14 0.54 -4.97 -16.58
C SER A 14 -0.26 -5.20 -15.30
N ALA A 15 -1.55 -5.50 -15.43
CA ALA A 15 -2.39 -5.88 -14.30
C ALA A 15 -1.84 -7.10 -13.53
N ALA A 16 -1.25 -8.08 -14.23
CA ALA A 16 -0.67 -9.27 -13.59
C ALA A 16 0.54 -8.93 -12.71
N ASP A 17 1.33 -7.92 -13.08
CA ASP A 17 2.45 -7.45 -12.25
C ASP A 17 1.94 -6.81 -10.95
N TYR A 18 0.81 -6.10 -11.00
CA TYR A 18 0.17 -5.55 -9.80
C TYR A 18 -0.48 -6.62 -8.94
N THR A 19 -0.98 -7.72 -9.51
CA THR A 19 -1.41 -8.90 -8.74
C THR A 19 -0.23 -9.48 -7.94
N LEU A 20 0.92 -9.70 -8.59
CA LEU A 20 2.12 -10.17 -7.91
C LEU A 20 2.57 -9.17 -6.83
N LEU A 21 2.59 -7.87 -7.15
CA LEU A 21 2.95 -6.84 -6.16
C LEU A 21 2.03 -6.90 -4.94
N HIS A 22 0.72 -7.03 -5.15
CA HIS A 22 -0.24 -7.12 -4.05
C HIS A 22 0.07 -8.30 -3.14
N GLU A 23 0.30 -9.50 -3.68
CA GLU A 23 0.71 -10.66 -2.89
C GLU A 23 1.99 -10.40 -2.09
N LYS A 24 2.97 -9.70 -2.67
CA LYS A 24 4.23 -9.37 -1.98
C LYS A 24 4.06 -8.29 -0.92
N MET A 25 3.20 -7.31 -1.14
CA MET A 25 2.86 -6.27 -0.17
C MET A 25 2.10 -6.88 1.01
N GLU A 26 1.14 -7.77 0.77
CA GLU A 26 0.41 -8.48 1.83
C GLU A 26 1.36 -9.32 2.71
N ALA A 27 2.31 -10.03 2.10
CA ALA A 27 3.34 -10.78 2.84
C ALA A 27 4.22 -9.90 3.75
N MET A 28 4.27 -8.59 3.49
CA MET A 28 5.00 -7.59 4.29
C MET A 28 4.09 -6.87 5.30
N GLY A 29 2.82 -7.27 5.42
CA GLY A 29 1.86 -6.71 6.38
C GLY A 29 1.08 -5.50 5.87
N PHE A 30 1.16 -5.19 4.58
CA PHE A 30 0.33 -4.15 3.97
C PHE A 30 -1.05 -4.70 3.59
N THR A 31 -2.05 -3.83 3.50
CA THR A 31 -3.37 -4.14 2.95
C THR A 31 -3.68 -3.18 1.82
N ASP A 32 -4.40 -3.61 0.78
CA ASP A 32 -4.95 -2.69 -0.22
C ASP A 32 -6.37 -2.23 0.13
N THR A 33 -6.65 -2.22 1.44
CA THR A 33 -7.92 -1.82 2.02
C THR A 33 -7.68 -0.82 3.15
N ILE A 34 -8.60 0.13 3.29
CA ILE A 34 -8.61 1.13 4.35
C ILE A 34 -9.97 1.11 5.05
N VAL A 35 -9.98 1.33 6.37
CA VAL A 35 -11.19 1.32 7.18
C VAL A 35 -11.56 2.75 7.54
N GLY A 36 -12.79 3.16 7.23
CA GLY A 36 -13.33 4.45 7.67
C GLY A 36 -13.74 4.43 9.14
N ASP A 37 -13.93 5.61 9.73
CA ASP A 37 -14.33 5.75 11.14
C ASP A 37 -15.68 5.09 11.47
N ASN A 38 -16.52 4.87 10.46
CA ASN A 38 -17.78 4.13 10.54
C ASN A 38 -17.61 2.60 10.48
N GLY A 39 -16.38 2.10 10.43
CA GLY A 39 -16.06 0.68 10.31
C GLY A 39 -16.19 0.10 8.89
N VAL A 40 -16.60 0.89 7.91
CA VAL A 40 -16.74 0.45 6.52
C VAL A 40 -15.35 0.27 5.89
N ARG A 41 -15.17 -0.85 5.18
CA ARG A 41 -13.94 -1.16 4.46
C ARG A 41 -14.04 -0.67 3.02
N PHE A 42 -12.97 -0.05 2.54
CA PHE A 42 -12.85 0.46 1.18
C PHE A 42 -11.64 -0.15 0.50
N LYS A 43 -11.78 -0.43 -0.80
CA LYS A 43 -10.66 -0.82 -1.67
C LYS A 43 -9.84 0.41 -2.02
N MET A 44 -8.52 0.37 -1.79
CA MET A 44 -7.60 1.41 -2.21
C MET A 44 -7.33 1.35 -3.72
N SER A 45 -6.89 2.45 -4.30
CA SER A 45 -6.55 2.49 -5.72
C SER A 45 -5.41 1.52 -6.04
N PRO A 46 -5.31 0.99 -7.28
CA PRO A 46 -4.20 0.12 -7.67
C PRO A 46 -2.83 0.76 -7.36
N GLY A 47 -1.96 -0.02 -6.71
CA GLY A 47 -0.65 0.45 -6.27
C GLY A 47 -0.66 1.24 -4.96
N GLU A 48 -1.81 1.48 -4.33
CA GLU A 48 -1.91 2.10 -3.02
C GLU A 48 -2.20 1.07 -1.94
N TYR A 49 -1.51 1.24 -0.81
CA TYR A 49 -1.55 0.30 0.29
C TYR A 49 -1.58 1.04 1.63
N ASN A 50 -2.29 0.44 2.57
CA ASN A 50 -2.36 0.80 3.97
C ASN A 50 -1.38 -0.06 4.77
N PHE A 51 -0.74 0.55 5.76
CA PHE A 51 0.00 -0.17 6.80
C PHE A 51 -0.33 0.46 8.15
N GLU A 52 -0.65 -0.37 9.13
CA GLU A 52 -1.00 0.07 10.48
C GLU A 52 -0.20 -0.75 11.48
N GLY A 53 0.58 -0.09 12.34
CA GLY A 53 1.40 -0.83 13.28
C GLY A 53 2.33 0.03 14.12
N THR A 54 3.18 -0.66 14.88
CA THR A 54 4.31 -0.06 15.59
C THR A 54 5.54 -0.17 14.69
N ALA A 55 5.65 0.76 13.74
CA ALA A 55 6.76 0.86 12.80
C ALA A 55 7.13 2.33 12.57
N THR A 56 8.35 2.56 12.12
CA THR A 56 8.83 3.85 11.61
C THR A 56 8.60 3.96 10.11
N ILE A 57 8.51 5.19 9.59
CA ILE A 57 8.34 5.42 8.14
C ILE A 57 9.46 4.77 7.31
N GLU A 58 10.68 4.72 7.84
CA GLU A 58 11.83 4.07 7.19
C GLU A 58 11.65 2.55 7.11
N GLN A 59 11.15 1.91 8.17
CA GLN A 59 10.87 0.47 8.18
C GLN A 59 9.78 0.12 7.17
N VAL A 60 8.71 0.91 7.11
CA VAL A 60 7.62 0.73 6.13
C VAL A 60 8.16 0.93 4.70
N GLY A 61 8.98 1.95 4.47
CA GLY A 61 9.63 2.17 3.17
C GLY A 61 10.54 1.02 2.74
N LEU A 62 11.32 0.45 3.65
CA LEU A 62 12.16 -0.73 3.37
C LEU A 62 11.32 -1.97 3.05
N ALA A 63 10.22 -2.19 3.77
CA ALA A 63 9.30 -3.30 3.51
C ALA A 63 8.62 -3.18 2.14
N ALA A 64 8.12 -1.99 1.80
CA ALA A 64 7.53 -1.71 0.48
C ALA A 64 8.55 -1.88 -0.66
N LYS A 65 9.78 -1.38 -0.47
CA LYS A 65 10.90 -1.60 -1.40
C LYS A 65 11.19 -3.09 -1.62
N ALA A 66 11.21 -3.88 -0.54
CA ALA A 66 11.47 -5.32 -0.60
C ALA A 66 10.37 -6.06 -1.37
N ALA A 67 9.10 -5.66 -1.20
CA ALA A 67 7.99 -6.19 -2.00
C ALA A 67 8.08 -5.78 -3.47
N ALA A 68 8.29 -4.49 -3.76
CA ALA A 68 8.40 -3.97 -5.13
C ALA A 68 9.55 -4.62 -5.92
N THR A 69 10.69 -4.88 -5.26
CA THR A 69 11.85 -5.53 -5.89
C THR A 69 11.54 -6.95 -6.37
N GLN A 70 10.64 -7.68 -5.70
CA GLN A 70 10.27 -9.04 -6.08
C GLN A 70 9.42 -9.12 -7.36
N THR A 71 8.94 -7.99 -7.88
CA THR A 71 8.18 -7.93 -9.14
C THR A 71 9.08 -7.98 -10.38
N ASN A 72 10.40 -7.85 -10.22
CA ASN A 72 11.37 -7.70 -11.31
C ASN A 72 11.04 -6.54 -12.28
N ARG A 73 10.32 -5.51 -11.81
CA ARG A 73 10.01 -4.29 -12.55
C ARG A 73 10.84 -3.11 -12.07
N ASN A 74 10.91 -2.07 -12.89
CA ASN A 74 11.31 -0.75 -12.44
C ASN A 74 10.17 -0.17 -11.60
N TRP A 75 10.50 0.41 -10.45
CA TRP A 75 9.50 0.85 -9.48
C TRP A 75 9.84 2.20 -8.85
N ALA A 76 8.80 2.86 -8.35
CA ALA A 76 8.89 3.98 -7.42
C ALA A 76 8.05 3.68 -6.18
N VAL A 77 8.57 4.04 -5.00
CA VAL A 77 7.88 3.88 -3.71
C VAL A 77 7.79 5.24 -3.04
N PHE A 78 6.58 5.61 -2.61
CA PHE A 78 6.30 6.78 -1.80
C PHE A 78 5.55 6.33 -0.55
N VAL A 79 6.03 6.72 0.62
CA VAL A 79 5.39 6.41 1.91
C VAL A 79 5.12 7.71 2.64
N SER A 80 3.92 7.84 3.21
CA SER A 80 3.58 8.88 4.16
C SER A 80 3.13 8.26 5.47
N GLU A 81 3.58 8.83 6.59
CA GLU A 81 2.97 8.62 7.91
C GLU A 81 1.90 9.70 8.10
N ALA A 82 0.66 9.28 8.37
CA ALA A 82 -0.48 10.17 8.40
C ALA A 82 -1.16 10.19 9.77
N VAL A 83 -1.39 11.39 10.30
CA VAL A 83 -2.25 11.60 11.48
C VAL A 83 -3.73 11.53 11.09
N LYS A 84 -4.07 11.98 9.88
CA LYS A 84 -5.42 11.96 9.31
C LYS A 84 -5.35 11.66 7.82
N ARG A 85 -6.39 11.00 7.31
CA ARG A 85 -6.56 10.65 5.90
C ARG A 85 -7.99 10.97 5.48
N SER A 86 -8.18 11.34 4.22
CA SER A 86 -9.48 11.52 3.60
C SER A 86 -9.40 10.94 2.20
N TRP A 87 -10.49 10.33 1.76
CA TRP A 87 -10.62 9.70 0.46
C TRP A 87 -12.06 9.84 -0.02
N GLU A 88 -12.23 9.90 -1.34
CA GLU A 88 -13.52 10.02 -2.01
C GLU A 88 -13.51 9.07 -3.21
N GLY A 89 -14.66 8.46 -3.52
CA GLY A 89 -14.82 7.60 -4.70
C GLY A 89 -14.20 6.20 -4.62
N LEU A 90 -13.69 5.77 -3.47
CA LEU A 90 -13.26 4.37 -3.27
C LEU A 90 -14.45 3.43 -3.19
N GLN A 91 -14.29 2.21 -3.70
CA GLN A 91 -15.33 1.18 -3.68
C GLN A 91 -15.41 0.52 -2.30
N ILE A 92 -16.64 0.29 -1.82
CA ILE A 92 -16.92 -0.50 -0.61
C ILE A 92 -16.70 -1.99 -0.94
N ILE A 93 -16.15 -2.74 0.02
CA ILE A 93 -15.92 -4.20 -0.07
C ILE A 93 -16.54 -4.97 1.09
#